data_AF-A0A2H6FWX0-F1
#
_entry.id   AF-A0A2H6FWX0-F1
#
_cell.length_a   1.000
_cell.length_b   1.000
_cell.length_c   1.000
_cell.angle_alpha   90.00
_cell.angle_beta   90.00
_cell.angle_gamma   90.00
#
_symmetry.space_group_name_H-M   'P 1'
#
loop_
_entity.id
_entity.type
_entity.pdbx_description
1 polymer ?
#
loop_
_entity_poly.entity_id
_entity_poly.type
_entity_poly.pdbx_seq_one_letter_code
_entity_poly.pdbx_strand_id
1 'polypeptide(L)' 'MLTTPIKIQELQRKLYRKAKQDSEFRFYALYDKVYRGDILNHAYNLVKNNKGTSGADGITFADIEEREGGAGEYQPRL' A
#
# COMPACT_ATOMS: atom_id res chain seq x y z
N MET A 1 15.70 5.58 -3.02
CA MET A 1 14.64 4.55 -3.15
C MET A 1 14.25 4.09 -1.75
N LEU A 2 12.96 3.95 -1.47
CA LEU A 2 12.47 3.46 -0.19
C LEU A 2 12.70 1.95 -0.08
N THR A 3 13.42 1.50 0.94
CA THR A 3 13.63 0.06 1.19
C THR A 3 12.33 -0.59 1.60
N THR A 4 11.93 -1.66 0.90
CA THR A 4 10.70 -2.39 1.23
C THR A 4 10.91 -3.26 2.48
N PRO A 5 10.05 -3.15 3.51
CA PRO A 5 10.10 -4.01 4.68
C PRO A 5 10.03 -5.51 4.32
N ILE A 6 10.79 -6.34 5.05
CA ILE A 6 10.91 -7.79 4.78
C ILE A 6 9.52 -8.46 4.72
N LYS A 7 8.63 -8.16 5.66
CA LYS A 7 7.27 -8.72 5.69
C LYS A 7 6.45 -8.44 4.43
N ILE A 8 6.60 -7.23 3.86
CA ILE A 8 5.91 -6.84 2.62
C ILE A 8 6.54 -7.57 1.43
N GLN A 9 7.88 -7.64 1.38
CA GLN A 9 8.59 -8.36 0.33
C GLN A 9 8.25 -9.86 0.32
N GLU A 10 8.12 -10.49 1.49
CA GLU A 10 7.70 -11.88 1.62
C GLU A 10 6.28 -12.11 1.10
N LEU A 11 5.34 -11.23 1.43
CA LEU A 11 3.98 -11.28 0.91
C LEU A 11 3.97 -11.20 -0.62
N GLN A 12 4.66 -10.19 -1.19
CA GLN A 12 4.79 -10.01 -2.63
C GLN A 12 5.36 -11.26 -3.31
N ARG A 13 6.43 -11.85 -2.76
CA ARG A 13 7.05 -13.08 -3.31
C ARG A 13 6.10 -14.28 -3.26
N LYS A 14 5.34 -14.45 -2.18
CA LYS A 14 4.35 -15.54 -2.04
C LYS A 14 3.23 -15.39 -3.06
N LEU A 15 2.67 -14.17 -3.19
CA LEU A 15 1.65 -13.86 -4.19
C LEU A 15 2.16 -14.12 -5.61
N TYR A 16 3.34 -13.59 -5.94
CA TYR A 16 3.97 -13.79 -7.24
C TYR A 16 4.16 -15.27 -7.58
N ARG A 17 4.76 -16.05 -6.68
CA ARG A 17 5.02 -17.48 -6.91
C ARG A 17 3.72 -18.25 -7.15
N LYS A 18 2.68 -18.01 -6.34
CA LYS A 18 1.39 -18.71 -6.50
C LYS A 18 0.70 -18.32 -7.79
N ALA A 19 0.64 -17.03 -8.12
CA ALA A 19 0.05 -16.54 -9.38
C ALA A 19 0.80 -17.07 -10.60
N LYS A 20 2.14 -17.23 -10.51
CA LYS A 20 2.95 -17.77 -11.60
C LYS A 20 2.77 -19.27 -11.78
N GLN A 21 2.55 -20.01 -10.69
CA GLN A 21 2.31 -21.45 -10.72
C GLN A 21 0.89 -21.80 -11.21
N ASP A 22 -0.08 -20.96 -10.89
CA ASP A 22 -1.50 -21.23 -11.10
C ASP A 22 -2.22 -19.91 -11.43
N SER A 23 -2.40 -19.65 -12.72
CA SER A 23 -2.94 -18.39 -13.22
C SER A 23 -4.44 -18.22 -12.97
N GLU A 24 -5.16 -19.33 -12.75
CA GLU A 24 -6.60 -19.31 -12.44
C GLU A 24 -6.87 -19.23 -10.93
N PHE A 25 -5.82 -19.29 -10.10
CA PHE A 25 -5.97 -19.19 -8.65
C PHE A 25 -6.53 -17.84 -8.21
N ARG A 26 -7.64 -17.89 -7.48
CA ARG A 26 -8.23 -16.71 -6.85
C ARG A 26 -7.71 -16.52 -5.43
N PHE A 27 -7.09 -15.37 -5.17
CA PHE A 27 -6.66 -14.99 -3.82
C PHE A 27 -7.84 -14.46 -3.00
N TYR A 28 -8.55 -15.35 -2.30
CA TYR A 28 -9.76 -15.01 -1.55
C TYR A 28 -9.54 -13.96 -0.44
N ALA A 29 -8.36 -13.90 0.16
CA ALA A 29 -8.02 -12.94 1.22
C ALA A 29 -7.10 -11.80 0.74
N LEU A 30 -6.99 -11.55 -0.57
CA LEU A 30 -6.06 -10.53 -1.08
C LEU A 30 -6.38 -9.14 -0.52
N TYR A 31 -7.66 -8.78 -0.48
CA TYR A 31 -8.11 -7.48 0.01
C TYR A 31 -7.69 -7.26 1.47
N ASP A 32 -7.96 -8.22 2.36
CA ASP A 32 -7.49 -8.19 3.76
C ASP A 32 -5.97 -7.94 3.85
N LYS A 33 -5.19 -8.62 3.00
CA LYS A 33 -3.73 -8.46 3.01
C LYS A 33 -3.28 -7.11 2.46
N VAL A 34 -3.96 -6.52 1.48
CA VAL A 34 -3.57 -5.23 0.89
C VAL A 34 -3.99 -4.05 1.77
N TYR A 35 -5.09 -4.16 2.50
CA TYR A 35 -5.59 -3.10 3.39
C TYR A 35 -4.86 -3.00 4.74
N ARG A 36 -3.85 -3.84 4.99
CA ARG A 36 -3.05 -3.72 6.22
C ARG A 36 -2.35 -2.36 6.27
N GLY A 37 -2.42 -1.72 7.43
CA GLY A 37 -1.79 -0.40 7.64
C GLY A 37 -0.30 -0.37 7.27
N ASP A 38 0.48 -1.41 7.56
CA ASP A 38 1.90 -1.43 7.20
C ASP A 38 2.15 -1.37 5.68
N ILE A 39 1.24 -1.96 4.89
CA ILE A 39 1.30 -1.92 3.42
C ILE A 39 0.84 -0.58 2.89
N LEU A 40 -0.27 -0.04 3.41
CA LEU A 40 -0.79 1.27 3.02
C LEU A 40 0.23 2.39 3.32
N ASN A 41 0.84 2.36 4.51
CA ASN A 41 1.85 3.33 4.92
C ASN A 41 3.09 3.25 4.03
N HIS A 42 3.54 2.03 3.70
CA HIS A 42 4.67 1.84 2.79
C HIS A 42 4.37 2.32 1.37
N ALA A 43 3.16 2.05 0.87
CA ALA A 43 2.72 2.51 -0.45
C ALA A 43 2.67 4.05 -0.51
N TYR A 44 2.09 4.71 0.49
CA TYR A 44 2.07 6.17 0.61
C TYR A 44 3.49 6.76 0.52
N ASN A 45 4.40 6.26 1.37
CA ASN A 45 5.77 6.74 1.42
C ASN A 45 6.53 6.47 0.12
N LEU A 46 6.25 5.35 -0.54
CA LEU A 46 6.86 5.01 -1.82
C LEU A 46 6.46 6.00 -2.91
N VAL A 47 5.16 6.29 -3.05
CA VAL A 47 4.65 7.24 -4.06
C VAL A 47 5.14 8.66 -3.76
N LYS A 48 5.11 9.09 -2.49
CA LYS A 48 5.63 10.39 -2.07
C LYS A 48 7.11 10.57 -2.43
N ASN A 49 7.95 9.57 -2.11
CA ASN A 49 9.38 9.61 -2.42
C ASN A 49 9.69 9.64 -3.92
N ASN A 50 8.81 9.04 -4.73
CA ASN A 50 8.95 9.03 -6.18
C ASN A 50 8.33 10.28 -6.84
N LYS A 51 7.90 11.29 -6.07
CA LYS A 51 7.21 12.49 -6.58
C LYS A 51 5.96 12.14 -7.40
N GLY A 52 5.23 11.10 -6.99
CA GLY A 52 3.98 10.71 -7.62
C GLY A 52 2.89 11.76 -7.47
N THR A 53 1.75 11.53 -8.14
CA THR A 53 0.60 12.45 -8.14
C THR A 53 -0.37 12.11 -7.01
N SER A 54 -1.41 12.94 -6.86
CA SER A 54 -2.59 12.60 -6.06
C SER A 54 -3.22 11.28 -6.53
N GLY A 55 -3.96 10.65 -5.62
CA GLY A 55 -4.74 9.45 -5.91
C GLY A 55 -5.92 9.73 -6.84
N ALA A 56 -6.72 8.71 -7.11
CA ALA A 56 -7.95 8.85 -7.91
C ALA A 56 -9.00 9.78 -7.25
N ASP A 57 -8.87 9.99 -5.94
CA ASP A 57 -9.65 10.94 -5.14
C ASP A 57 -9.21 12.41 -5.33
N GLY A 58 -8.09 12.65 -6.02
CA GLY A 58 -7.52 13.98 -6.22
C GLY A 58 -6.85 14.57 -4.97
N ILE A 59 -6.78 13.83 -3.86
CA ILE A 59 -6.20 14.30 -2.60
C ILE A 59 -4.67 14.28 -2.72
N THR A 60 -4.03 15.42 -2.44
CA THR A 60 -2.57 15.55 -2.50
C THR A 60 -1.89 15.15 -1.19
N PHE A 61 -0.57 14.97 -1.23
CA PHE A 61 0.22 14.74 -0.02
C PHE A 61 0.12 15.90 0.98
N ALA A 62 0.03 17.14 0.49
CA ALA A 62 -0.13 18.31 1.34
C ALA A 62 -1.50 18.28 2.06
N ASP A 63 -2.57 17.97 1.33
CA ASP A 63 -3.92 17.86 1.91
C ASP A 63 -4.00 16.78 3.00
N ILE A 64 -3.23 15.69 2.84
CA ILE A 64 -3.15 14.61 3.83
C ILE A 64 -2.37 15.05 5.07
N GLU A 65 -1.30 15.81 4.89
CA GLU A 65 -0.41 16.27 5.97
C GLU A 65 -0.98 17.44 6.76
N GLU A 66 -1.86 18.25 6.16
CA GLU A 66 -2.54 19.37 6.80
C GLU A 66 -3.78 18.97 7.62
N ARG A 67 -4.31 17.75 7.45
CA ARG A 67 -5.40 17.22 8.30
C ARG A 67 -4.91 16.98 9.73
N GLU A 68 -5.78 17.17 10.72
CA GLU A 68 -5.54 16.67 12.08
C GLU A 68 -5.19 15.17 12.00
N GLY A 69 -4.12 14.76 12.69
CA GLY A 69 -3.56 13.40 12.66
C GLY A 69 -2.79 12.99 11.39
N GLY A 70 -2.68 13.85 10.37
CA GLY A 70 -1.81 13.69 9.20
C GLY A 70 -2.01 12.38 8.41
N ALA A 71 -0.92 11.82 7.87
CA ALA A 71 -0.94 10.51 7.18
C ALA A 71 -1.46 9.37 8.08
N GLY A 72 -1.28 9.49 9.41
CA GLY A 72 -1.76 8.52 10.39
C GLY A 72 -3.29 8.50 10.55
N GLU A 73 -3.96 9.64 10.38
CA GLU A 73 -5.44 9.78 10.39
C GLU A 73 -6.08 9.66 9.01
N TYR A 74 -5.31 9.75 7.92
CA TYR A 74 -5.81 9.33 6.61
C TYR A 74 -5.98 7.81 6.52
N GLN A 75 -5.16 7.08 7.28
CA GLN A 75 -5.08 5.61 7.26
C GLN A 75 -5.93 4.82 8.29
N PRO A 76 -6.85 5.38 9.11
CA PRO A 76 -7.75 4.60 9.94
C PRO A 76 -9.23 4.99 9.74
N ARG A 77 -9.89 4.42 8.71
CA ARG A 77 -11.33 4.08 8.71
C ARG A 77 -11.63 3.04 7.61
N LEU A 78 -11.03 1.87 7.70
CA LEU A 78 -11.55 0.64 7.08
C LEU A 78 -11.39 -0.51 8.07
#